data_AF-A0A259JYW2-F1
#
_entry.id   AF-A0A259JYW2-F1
#
_cell.length_a   1.000
_cell.length_b   1.000
_cell.length_c   1.000
_cell.angle_alpha   90.00
_cell.angle_beta   90.00
_cell.angle_gamma   90.00
#
_symmetry.space_group_name_H-M   'P 1'
#
loop_
_entity.id
_entity.type
_entity.pdbx_description
1 polymer ?
#
loop_
_entity_poly.entity_id
_entity_poly.type
_entity_poly.pdbx_seq_one_letter_code
_entity_poly.pdbx_strand_id
1 'polypeptide(L)' 'IYRWYFFAHGVLGLERNILDFVGITPVRHSLFGLVDAATPKERARWLRQVEALGRDAR' A
#
# COMPACT_ATOMS: atom_id res chain seq x y z
N ILE A 1 -11.36 -0.92 -9.60
CA ILE A 1 -12.43 0.03 -9.21
C ILE A 1 -12.02 0.83 -7.96
N TYR A 2 -11.72 0.21 -6.80
CA TYR A 2 -11.19 0.92 -5.62
C TYR A 2 -9.88 1.72 -5.85
N ARG A 3 -8.93 1.20 -6.64
CA ARG A 3 -7.68 1.89 -7.03
C ARG A 3 -7.91 3.22 -7.76
N TRP A 4 -8.99 3.31 -8.54
CA TRP A 4 -9.33 4.50 -9.33
C TRP A 4 -10.29 5.43 -8.60
N TYR A 5 -11.09 4.91 -7.67
CA TYR A 5 -12.16 5.67 -7.02
C TYR A 5 -11.73 6.33 -5.70
N PHE A 6 -10.80 5.74 -4.92
CA PHE A 6 -10.47 6.24 -3.58
C PHE A 6 -8.98 6.56 -3.33
N PHE A 7 -8.03 6.02 -4.11
CA PHE A 7 -6.63 5.97 -3.65
C PHE A 7 -5.56 6.65 -4.53
N ALA A 8 -5.85 7.11 -5.75
CA ALA A 8 -4.80 7.81 -6.51
C ALA A 8 -4.45 9.15 -5.86
N HIS A 9 -5.44 10.00 -5.55
CA HIS A 9 -5.15 11.34 -5.04
C HIS A 9 -4.70 11.36 -3.57
N GLY A 10 -5.26 10.52 -2.71
CA GLY A 10 -4.83 10.44 -1.31
C GLY A 10 -3.41 9.91 -1.15
N VAL A 11 -3.07 8.82 -1.85
CA VAL A 11 -1.72 8.23 -1.80
C VAL A 11 -0.70 9.15 -2.45
N LEU A 12 -1.00 9.71 -3.63
CA LEU A 12 -0.09 10.65 -4.28
C LEU A 12 0.04 11.96 -3.49
N GLY A 13 -1.01 12.40 -2.80
CA GLY A 13 -0.96 13.55 -1.92
C GLY A 13 -0.08 13.29 -0.69
N LEU A 14 -0.23 12.14 -0.04
CA LEU A 14 0.64 11.73 1.07
C LEU A 14 2.10 11.55 0.63
N GLU A 15 2.32 10.89 -0.51
CA GLU A 15 3.65 10.72 -1.10
C GLU A 15 4.28 12.07 -1.42
N ARG A 16 3.66 12.87 -2.30
CA ARG A 16 4.31 14.07 -2.86
C ARG A 16 4.31 15.27 -1.92
N ASN A 17 3.26 15.43 -1.12
CA ASN A 17 3.09 16.63 -0.30
C ASN A 17 3.55 16.44 1.16
N ILE A 18 3.78 15.20 1.61
CA ILE A 18 4.22 14.93 2.98
C ILE A 18 5.55 14.17 2.95
N LEU A 19 5.57 12.94 2.43
CA LEU A 19 6.75 12.06 2.53
C LEU A 19 7.93 12.59 1.70
N ASP A 20 7.71 12.89 0.42
CA ASP A 20 8.72 13.47 -0.47
C ASP A 20 9.12 14.87 0.03
N PHE A 21 8.16 15.65 0.52
CA PHE A 21 8.42 16.99 1.05
C PHE A 21 9.39 16.98 2.25
N VAL A 22 9.29 15.99 3.13
CA VAL A 22 10.23 15.81 4.26
C VAL A 22 11.47 14.97 3.89
N GLY A 23 11.66 14.63 2.62
CA GLY A 23 12.84 13.92 2.10
C GLY A 23 12.81 12.39 2.22
N ILE A 24 11.66 11.79 2.51
CA ILE A 24 11.49 10.32 2.53
C ILE A 24 11.20 9.84 1.11
N THR A 25 12.22 9.35 0.41
CA THR A 25 12.12 8.84 -0.96
C THR A 25 13.18 7.75 -1.19
N PRO A 26 12.90 6.67 -1.95
CA PRO A 26 11.67 6.36 -2.68
C PRO A 26 10.54 5.77 -1.82
N VAL A 27 9.29 6.16 -2.07
CA VAL A 27 8.10 5.60 -1.40
C VAL A 27 7.47 4.48 -2.25
N ARG A 28 7.40 3.26 -1.70
CA ARG A 28 6.73 2.11 -2.36
C ARG A 28 5.39 1.83 -1.69
N HIS A 29 4.32 1.73 -2.49
CA HIS A 29 2.96 1.52 -1.99
C HIS A 29 2.48 0.08 -2.21
N SER A 30 1.85 -0.51 -1.19
CA SER A 30 1.08 -1.76 -1.32
C SER A 30 -0.37 -1.49 -0.97
N LEU A 31 -1.30 -1.79 -1.88
CA LEU A 31 -2.73 -1.51 -1.72
C LEU A 31 -3.52 -2.83 -1.67
N PHE A 32 -4.27 -3.03 -0.59
CA PHE A 32 -5.17 -4.18 -0.39
C PHE A 32 -6.61 -3.68 -0.37
N GLY A 33 -7.37 -3.94 -1.43
CA GLY A 33 -8.74 -3.45 -1.60
C GLY A 33 -9.81 -4.49 -1.24
N LEU A 34 -11.06 -4.03 -1.09
CA LEU A 34 -12.23 -4.88 -0.81
C LEU A 34 -12.02 -5.80 0.40
N VAL A 35 -11.38 -5.30 1.46
CA VAL A 35 -11.00 -6.11 2.63
C VAL A 35 -12.21 -6.82 3.25
N ASP A 36 -13.36 -6.16 3.33
CA ASP A 36 -14.60 -6.76 3.87
C ASP A 36 -15.12 -7.93 3.02
N ALA A 37 -14.92 -7.89 1.71
CA ALA A 37 -15.29 -8.97 0.79
C ALA A 37 -14.17 -9.99 0.57
N ALA A 38 -12.98 -9.78 1.16
CA ALA A 38 -11.81 -10.60 0.92
C ALA A 38 -11.91 -11.94 1.66
N THR A 39 -11.66 -13.02 0.92
CA THR A 39 -11.61 -14.37 1.47
C THR A 39 -10.42 -14.55 2.41
N PRO A 40 -10.46 -15.55 3.33
CA PRO A 40 -9.32 -15.87 4.19
C PRO A 40 -8.04 -16.17 3.40
N LYS A 41 -8.16 -16.77 2.21
CA LYS A 41 -7.03 -17.08 1.33
C LYS A 41 -6.37 -15.82 0.77
N GLU A 42 -7.16 -14.82 0.37
CA GLU A 42 -6.66 -13.53 -0.12
C GLU A 42 -5.97 -12.75 1.00
N ARG A 43 -6.59 -12.71 2.18
CA ARG A 43 -6.00 -12.09 3.38
C ARG A 43 -4.66 -12.76 3.74
N ALA A 44 -4.61 -14.09 3.76
CA ALA A 44 -3.38 -14.82 4.04
C ALA A 44 -2.28 -14.54 2.99
N ARG A 45 -2.66 -14.35 1.72
CA ARG A 45 -1.72 -13.96 0.67
C ARG A 45 -1.14 -12.57 0.92
N TRP A 46 -1.97 -11.60 1.31
CA TRP A 46 -1.50 -10.25 1.62
C TRP A 46 -0.57 -10.22 2.83
N LEU A 47 -0.87 -10.98 3.88
CA LEU A 47 0.00 -11.11 5.04
C LEU A 47 1.39 -11.66 4.66
N ARG A 48 1.44 -12.73 3.86
CA ARG A 48 2.72 -13.26 3.35
C ARG A 48 3.50 -12.25 2.51
N GLN A 49 2.80 -11.41 1.74
CA GLN A 49 3.42 -10.37 0.96
C GLN A 49 4.05 -9.29 1.86
N VAL A 50 3.33 -8.84 2.90
CA VAL A 50 3.86 -7.87 3.87
C VAL A 50 5.04 -8.45 4.65
N GLU A 51 4.97 -9.72 5.05
CA GLU A 51 6.07 -10.42 5.70
C GLU A 51 7.33 -10.47 4.82
N ALA A 52 7.18 -10.81 3.54
CA ALA A 52 8.29 -10.82 2.59
C ALA A 52 8.89 -9.42 2.43
N LEU A 53 8.07 -8.38 2.29
CA LEU A 53 8.54 -6.99 2.22
C LEU A 53 9.28 -6.56 3.48
N GLY A 54 8.85 -7.00 4.66
CA GLY A 54 9.54 -6.75 5.92
C GLY A 54 10.89 -7.46 5.99
N ARG A 55 10.99 -8.70 5.48
CA ARG A 55 12.26 -9.44 5.39
C ARG A 55 13.23 -8.82 4.37
N ASP A 56 12.71 -8.26 3.29
CA ASP A 56 13.50 -7.66 2.21
C ASP A 56 13.81 -6.18 2.45
N ALA A 57 13.33 -5.60 3.55
CA ALA A 57 13.65 -4.23 3.96
C ALA A 57 15.11 -4.15 4.41
N ARG A 58 15.99 -3.73 3.49
CA ARG A 58 17.34 -3.22 3.77
C ARG A 58 17.31 -1.71 3.94
#